data_AF-A0AAD9PVY8-F1
#
_entry.id   AF-A0AAD9PVY8-F1
#
_cell.length_a   1.000
_cell.length_b   1.000
_cell.length_c   1.000
_cell.angle_alpha   90.00
_cell.angle_beta   90.00
_cell.angle_gamma   90.00
#
_symmetry.space_group_name_H-M   'P 1'
#
loop_
_entity.id
_entity.type
_entity.pdbx_description
1 polymer ?
#
loop_
_entity_poly.entity_id
_entity_poly.type
_entity_poly.pdbx_seq_one_letter_code
_entity_poly.pdbx_strand_id
1 'polypeptide(L)'
;MQECSYFFEDERGLFPEIQFVYDLKLPETFQPINSDGEVAEFYCWPIDKVKDEIATDDFKPNCGLVVLDFLIRNGFVSPDNEPHYVDFVCGLHSTLY
;
A
#
# COMPACT_ATOMS: atom_id res chain seq x y z
N MET A 1 12.43 6.13 -6.84
CA MET A 1 11.25 6.92 -6.46
C MET A 1 10.17 6.46 -7.38
N GLN A 2 9.12 5.86 -6.82
CA GLN A 2 8.03 5.27 -7.57
C GLN A 2 6.73 5.87 -7.04
N GLU A 3 5.76 6.06 -7.93
CA GLU A 3 4.48 6.68 -7.63
C GLU A 3 3.34 5.67 -7.77
N CYS A 4 2.37 5.77 -6.86
CA CYS A 4 1.04 5.19 -7.01
C CYS A 4 0.08 6.32 -7.38
N SER A 5 -0.63 6.20 -8.49
CA SER A 5 -1.62 7.16 -8.95
C SER A 5 -2.98 6.50 -9.13
N TYR A 6 -4.01 7.09 -8.53
CA TYR A 6 -5.35 6.53 -8.52
C TYR A 6 -6.41 7.63 -8.37
N PHE A 7 -7.65 7.28 -8.65
CA PHE A 7 -8.80 8.10 -8.32
C PHE A 7 -9.53 7.54 -7.11
N PHE A 8 -9.94 8.41 -6.20
CA PHE A 8 -10.84 8.09 -5.11
C PHE A 8 -12.16 8.83 -5.32
N GLU A 9 -13.28 8.13 -5.18
CA GLU A 9 -14.61 8.73 -5.32
C GLU A 9 -15.36 8.61 -4.00
N ASP A 10 -15.94 9.72 -3.55
CA ASP A 10 -16.91 9.74 -2.46
C ASP A 10 -18.04 10.73 -2.76
N GLU A 11 -18.93 10.93 -1.78
CA GLU A 11 -20.08 11.84 -1.88
C GLU A 11 -19.72 13.30 -2.24
N ARG A 12 -18.46 13.71 -2.07
CA ARG A 12 -17.94 15.04 -2.38
C ARG A 12 -17.39 15.14 -3.80
N GLY A 13 -17.20 14.01 -4.48
CA GLY A 13 -16.79 13.93 -5.88
C GLY A 13 -15.62 12.98 -6.12
N LEU A 14 -14.90 13.23 -7.23
CA LEU A 14 -13.77 12.44 -7.69
C LEU A 14 -12.46 13.16 -7.39
N PHE A 15 -11.53 12.46 -6.74
CA PHE A 15 -10.27 12.99 -6.23
C PHE A 15 -9.09 12.28 -6.90
N PRO A 16 -8.30 12.97 -7.74
CA PRO A 16 -7.04 12.43 -8.25
C PRO A 16 -5.97 12.48 -7.15
N GLU A 17 -5.28 11.36 -6.93
CA GLU A 17 -4.27 11.22 -5.88
C GLU A 17 -2.95 10.66 -6.45
N ILE A 18 -1.82 11.15 -5.93
CA ILE A 18 -0.49 10.63 -6.21
C ILE A 18 0.25 10.42 -4.88
N GLN A 19 0.78 9.22 -4.68
CA GLN A 19 1.64 8.91 -3.53
C GLN A 19 3.04 8.53 -3.99
N PHE A 20 4.05 9.22 -3.48
CA PHE A 20 5.45 8.87 -3.69
C PHE A 20 5.90 7.85 -2.66
N VAL A 21 6.31 6.68 -3.13
CA VAL A 21 6.66 5.51 -2.32
C VAL A 21 8.17 5.44 -2.07
N TYR A 22 8.53 5.15 -0.83
CA TYR A 22 9.91 5.00 -0.35
C TYR A 22 10.05 3.71 0.43
N ASP A 23 11.09 2.95 0.13
CA ASP A 23 11.46 1.76 0.89
C ASP A 23 12.65 2.09 1.81
N LEU A 24 12.54 1.71 3.07
CA LEU A 24 13.62 1.85 4.05
C LEU A 24 13.90 0.52 4.72
N LYS A 25 15.11 -0.02 4.53
CA LYS A 25 15.57 -1.20 5.24
C LYS A 25 15.98 -0.81 6.66
N LEU A 26 15.34 -1.41 7.66
CA LEU A 26 15.60 -1.14 9.07
C LEU A 26 16.39 -2.28 9.73
N PRO A 27 17.16 -2.02 10.80
CA PRO A 27 17.71 -3.06 11.66
C PRO A 27 16.61 -3.91 12.31
N GLU A 28 16.84 -5.20 12.52
CA GLU A 28 15.88 -6.11 13.18
C GLU A 28 15.53 -5.66 14.60
N THR A 29 16.43 -4.93 15.26
CA THR A 29 16.24 -4.40 16.62
C THR A 29 15.51 -3.07 16.66
N PHE A 30 15.15 -2.48 15.51
CA PHE A 30 14.46 -1.20 15.46
C PHE A 30 13.03 -1.34 15.99
N GLN A 31 12.61 -0.38 16.82
CA GLN A 31 11.25 -0.28 17.34
C GLN A 31 10.75 1.15 17.11
N PRO A 32 9.71 1.37 16.29
CA PRO A 32 9.15 2.70 16.09
C PRO A 32 8.51 3.23 17.37
N ILE A 33 8.65 4.52 17.62
CA ILE A 33 8.07 5.22 18.77
C ILE A 33 7.20 6.34 18.22
N ASN A 34 5.93 6.37 18.61
CA ASN A 34 5.06 7.49 18.27
C ASN A 34 5.50 8.75 19.03
N SER A 35 5.70 9.85 18.30
CA SER A 35 6.15 11.13 18.85
C SER A 35 5.07 12.19 19.02
N ASP A 36 3.96 12.12 18.28
CA ASP A 36 2.99 13.22 18.15
C ASP A 36 1.54 12.82 18.46
N GLY A 37 1.28 11.53 18.70
CA GLY A 37 -0.05 11.03 19.04
C GLY A 37 -0.89 10.61 17.83
N GLU A 38 -0.38 10.72 16.60
CA GLU A 38 -1.14 10.33 15.40
C GLU A 38 -1.29 8.80 15.27
N VAL A 39 -0.31 8.04 15.76
CA VAL A 39 -0.29 6.58 15.67
C VAL A 39 -0.62 5.92 17.01
N ALA A 40 -1.73 5.20 17.11
CA ALA A 40 -2.05 4.50 18.35
C ALA A 40 -0.99 3.45 18.72
N GLU A 41 -0.65 2.54 17.79
CA GLU A 41 0.31 1.46 18.01
C GLU A 41 1.02 1.08 16.70
N PHE A 42 2.19 0.44 16.83
CA PHE A 42 2.93 -0.15 15.71
C PHE A 42 2.99 -1.67 15.86
N TYR A 43 2.82 -2.38 14.74
CA TYR A 43 2.98 -3.83 14.69
C TYR A 43 3.99 -4.22 13.62
N CYS A 44 4.91 -5.12 13.98
CA CYS A 44 5.79 -5.78 13.02
C CYS A 44 5.16 -7.12 12.62
N TRP A 45 4.49 -7.15 11.46
CA TRP A 45 3.81 -8.34 10.96
C TRP A 45 4.63 -9.10 9.92
N PRO A 46 4.49 -10.45 9.87
CA PRO A 46 4.99 -11.22 8.73
C PRO A 46 4.22 -10.83 7.45
N ILE A 47 4.87 -10.97 6.30
CA ILE A 47 4.31 -10.54 5.00
C ILE A 47 2.97 -11.22 4.70
N ASP A 48 2.79 -12.50 5.02
CA ASP A 48 1.53 -13.19 4.77
C ASP A 48 0.36 -12.55 5.52
N LYS A 49 0.58 -12.15 6.78
CA LYS A 49 -0.42 -11.40 7.54
C LYS A 49 -0.69 -10.04 6.91
N VAL A 50 0.35 -9.33 6.46
CA VAL A 50 0.16 -8.04 5.77
C VAL A 50 -0.73 -8.21 4.54
N LYS A 51 -0.55 -9.27 3.75
CA LYS A 51 -1.39 -9.56 2.58
C LYS A 51 -2.86 -9.75 2.95
N ASP A 52 -3.14 -10.48 4.02
CA ASP A 52 -4.50 -10.72 4.49
C ASP A 52 -5.15 -9.43 4.99
N GLU A 53 -4.43 -8.63 5.78
CA GLU A 53 -4.96 -7.43 6.43
C GLU A 53 -5.26 -6.30 5.44
N ILE A 54 -4.42 -6.08 4.42
CA ILE A 54 -4.68 -5.04 3.41
C ILE A 54 -5.89 -5.33 2.51
N ALA A 55 -6.39 -6.56 2.52
CA ALA A 55 -7.59 -6.97 1.78
C ALA A 55 -8.88 -6.78 2.60
N THR A 56 -8.78 -6.27 3.83
CA THR A 56 -9.92 -6.01 4.72
C THR A 56 -10.34 -4.54 4.69
N ASP A 57 -11.56 -4.27 5.15
CA ASP A 57 -12.08 -2.89 5.30
C ASP A 57 -11.42 -2.11 6.46
N ASP A 58 -10.65 -2.80 7.32
CA ASP A 58 -9.95 -2.17 8.45
C ASP A 58 -8.69 -1.41 7.99
N PHE A 59 -8.19 -1.70 6.77
CA PHE A 59 -7.05 -1.02 6.21
C PHE A 59 -7.49 0.20 5.38
N LYS A 60 -6.84 1.35 5.60
CA LYS A 60 -7.13 2.53 4.79
C LYS A 60 -6.78 2.24 3.32
N PRO A 61 -7.71 2.40 2.36
CA PRO A 61 -7.52 1.93 0.99
C PRO A 61 -6.24 2.46 0.34
N ASN A 62 -5.92 3.73 0.54
CA ASN A 62 -4.74 4.34 -0.03
C ASN A 62 -3.42 3.81 0.54
N CYS A 63 -3.38 3.45 1.82
CA CYS A 63 -2.24 2.77 2.44
C CYS A 63 -2.11 1.34 1.89
N GLY A 64 -3.23 0.66 1.64
CA GLY A 64 -3.25 -0.67 1.02
C GLY A 64 -2.59 -0.66 -0.36
N LEU A 65 -2.82 0.38 -1.18
CA LEU A 65 -2.18 0.54 -2.49
C LEU A 65 -0.65 0.65 -2.39
N VAL A 66 -0.13 1.41 -1.42
CA VAL A 66 1.32 1.52 -1.19
C VAL A 66 1.94 0.16 -0.83
N VAL A 67 1.23 -0.63 -0.01
CA VAL A 67 1.68 -1.97 0.35
C VAL A 67 1.60 -2.92 -0.84
N LEU A 68 0.53 -2.86 -1.64
CA LEU A 68 0.38 -3.67 -2.84
C LEU A 68 1.50 -3.41 -3.85
N ASP A 69 1.87 -2.15 -4.08
CA ASP A 69 3.03 -1.77 -4.89
C ASP A 69 4.32 -2.43 -4.37
N PHE A 70 4.57 -2.38 -3.06
CA PHE A 70 5.71 -3.07 -2.45
C PHE A 70 5.69 -4.58 -2.69
N LEU A 71 4.54 -5.23 -2.52
CA LEU A 71 4.38 -6.67 -2.71
C LEU A 71 4.62 -7.09 -4.16
N ILE A 72 4.16 -6.29 -5.13
CA ILE A 72 4.39 -6.53 -6.56
C ILE A 72 5.88 -6.36 -6.91
N ARG A 73 6.50 -5.25 -6.50
CA ARG A 73 7.92 -4.97 -6.81
C ARG A 73 8.88 -5.99 -6.24
N ASN A 74 8.54 -6.57 -5.09
CA ASN A 74 9.35 -7.59 -4.43
C ASN A 74 8.93 -9.03 -4.78
N GLY A 75 7.95 -9.22 -5.66
CA GLY A 75 7.55 -10.54 -6.18
C GLY A 75 6.71 -11.40 -5.22
N PHE A 76 6.19 -10.81 -4.14
CA PHE A 76 5.23 -11.49 -3.25
C PHE A 76 3.84 -11.60 -3.88
N VAL A 77 3.53 -10.70 -4.82
CA VAL A 77 2.39 -10.75 -5.73
C VAL A 77 2.96 -10.75 -7.15
N SER A 78 2.62 -11.74 -7.95
CA SER A 78 3.17 -11.94 -9.30
C SER A 78 2.11 -12.49 -10.25
N PRO A 79 2.32 -12.41 -11.57
CA PRO A 79 1.40 -12.98 -12.56
C PRO A 79 1.18 -14.50 -12.38
N ASP A 80 2.14 -15.20 -11.78
CA ASP A 80 2.07 -16.65 -11.57
C ASP A 80 1.22 -17.04 -10.35
N ASN A 81 1.05 -16.12 -9.40
CA ASN A 81 0.38 -16.39 -8.13
C ASN A 81 -0.89 -15.57 -7.89
N GLU A 82 -1.16 -14.55 -8.71
CA GLU A 82 -2.29 -13.65 -8.56
C GLU A 82 -3.06 -13.48 -9.88
N PRO A 83 -4.30 -14.02 -10.00
CA PRO A 83 -5.10 -13.89 -11.21
C PRO A 83 -5.47 -12.45 -11.57
N HIS A 84 -5.56 -11.55 -10.59
CA HIS A 84 -5.89 -10.14 -10.79
C HIS A 84 -4.66 -9.23 -10.93
N TYR A 85 -3.48 -9.81 -11.17
CA TYR A 85 -2.22 -9.07 -11.22
C TYR A 85 -2.27 -7.87 -12.17
N VAL A 86 -2.85 -8.04 -13.36
CA VAL A 86 -2.96 -6.98 -14.36
C VAL A 86 -3.86 -5.85 -13.85
N ASP A 87 -4.98 -6.18 -13.21
CA ASP A 87 -5.91 -5.19 -12.65
C ASP A 87 -5.22 -4.38 -11.54
N PHE A 88 -4.42 -5.04 -10.70
CA PHE A 88 -3.65 -4.38 -9.64
C PHE A 88 -2.62 -3.40 -10.20
N VAL A 89 -1.82 -3.82 -11.17
CA VAL A 89 -0.80 -2.95 -11.81
C VAL A 89 -1.46 -1.78 -12.53
N CYS A 90 -2.54 -2.02 -13.28
CA CYS A 90 -3.27 -0.95 -13.96
C CYS A 90 -3.90 0.03 -12.98
N GLY A 91 -4.51 -0.46 -11.89
CA GLY A 91 -5.12 0.38 -10.87
C GLY A 91 -4.11 1.28 -10.13
N LEU A 92 -2.91 0.75 -9.84
CA LEU A 92 -1.82 1.48 -9.18
C LEU A 92 -1.22 2.61 -10.02
N HIS A 93 -1.36 2.56 -11.34
CA HIS A 93 -0.75 3.51 -12.27
C HIS A 93 -1.80 4.15 -13.18
N SER A 94 -2.89 4.63 -12.58
CA SER A 94 -3.95 5.32 -13.31
C SER A 94 -3.43 6.65 -13.85
N THR A 95 -3.65 6.92 -15.14
CA THR A 95 -3.31 8.21 -15.75
C THR A 95 -4.24 9.30 -15.20
N LEU A 96 -3.66 10.29 -14.54
CA LEU A 96 -4.35 11.51 -14.12
C LEU A 96 -4.23 12.53 -15.26
N TYR A 97 -5.35 13.15 -15.64
CA TYR A 97 -5.48 14.02 -16.81
C TYR A 97 -4.88 15.42 -16.60
#